data_AF-A0AAW0M0B7-F1
#
_entry.id   AF-A0AAW0M0B7-F1
#
_cell.length_a   1.000
_cell.length_b   1.000
_cell.length_c   1.000
_cell.angle_alpha   90.00
_cell.angle_beta   90.00
_cell.angle_gamma   90.00
#
_symmetry.space_group_name_H-M   'P 1'
#
loop_
_entity.id
_entity.type
_entity.pdbx_description
1 polymer ?
#
loop_
_entity_poly.entity_id
_entity_poly.type
_entity_poly.pdbx_seq_one_letter_code
_entity_poly.pdbx_strand_id
1 'polypeptide(L)'
;MKLQGDVRIMKKIGLDAYRFSISWSRVLPKGKLSRGVNREGIKYYNKLINKLLARGLQPFVTLFHWDLPQALEDEYGGFLSPHIV
;
A
#
# COMPACT_ATOMS: atom_id res chain seq x y z
N MET A 1 -10.91 7.63 10.38
CA MET A 1 -11.33 7.00 11.66
C MET A 1 -11.45 5.45 11.60
N LYS A 2 -11.54 4.79 10.42
CA LYS A 2 -11.76 3.32 10.29
C LYS A 2 -10.60 2.40 10.74
N LEU A 3 -9.35 2.73 10.41
CA LEU A 3 -8.16 1.90 10.67
C LEU A 3 -7.97 1.45 12.14
N GLN A 4 -8.48 2.20 13.12
CA GLN A 4 -8.36 1.82 14.53
C GLN A 4 -9.40 0.78 14.96
N GLY A 5 -10.57 0.79 14.32
CA GLY A 5 -11.62 -0.20 14.57
C GLY A 5 -11.19 -1.56 14.03
N ASP A 6 -10.72 -1.58 12.79
CA ASP A 6 -10.36 -2.81 12.07
C ASP A 6 -9.27 -3.60 12.83
N VAL A 7 -8.19 -2.92 13.24
CA VAL A 7 -7.08 -3.58 13.95
C VAL A 7 -7.51 -4.10 15.34
N ARG A 8 -8.46 -3.43 16.00
CA ARG A 8 -9.01 -3.89 17.29
C ARG A 8 -9.87 -5.14 17.12
N ILE A 9 -10.69 -5.17 16.08
CA ILE A 9 -11.52 -6.33 15.73
C ILE A 9 -10.62 -7.53 15.37
N MET A 10 -9.57 -7.31 14.59
CA MET A 10 -8.64 -8.37 14.18
C MET A 10 -8.01 -9.10 15.38
N LYS A 11 -7.58 -8.34 16.39
CA LYS A 11 -7.04 -8.95 17.61
C LYS A 11 -8.11 -9.66 18.44
N LYS A 12 -9.34 -9.14 18.47
CA LYS A 12 -10.47 -9.78 19.17
C LYS A 12 -10.85 -11.14 18.57
N ILE A 13 -10.67 -11.31 17.25
CA ILE A 13 -10.97 -12.58 16.55
C ILE A 13 -9.76 -13.53 16.47
N GLY A 14 -8.65 -13.20 17.12
CA GLY A 14 -7.49 -14.09 17.23
C GLY A 14 -6.60 -14.19 15.98
N LEU A 15 -6.55 -13.15 15.15
CA LEU A 15 -5.60 -13.11 14.04
C LEU A 15 -4.17 -12.87 14.54
N ASP A 16 -3.20 -13.58 13.97
CA ASP A 16 -1.76 -13.38 14.20
C ASP A 16 -1.12 -12.42 13.19
N ALA A 17 -1.77 -12.25 12.03
CA ALA A 17 -1.25 -11.50 10.91
C ALA A 17 -2.34 -10.69 10.21
N TYR A 18 -1.93 -9.61 9.55
CA TYR A 18 -2.82 -8.81 8.71
C TYR A 18 -2.18 -8.55 7.34
N ARG A 19 -2.86 -9.02 6.30
CA ARG A 19 -2.47 -8.79 4.90
C ARG A 19 -3.08 -7.49 4.38
N PHE A 20 -2.25 -6.65 3.75
CA PHE A 20 -2.71 -5.47 3.03
C PHE A 20 -1.82 -5.20 1.81
N SER A 21 -2.28 -4.35 0.89
CA SER A 21 -1.46 -3.87 -0.23
C SER A 21 -1.01 -2.43 -0.02
N ILE A 22 0.22 -2.14 -0.47
CA ILE A 22 0.67 -0.76 -0.67
C ILE A 22 0.18 -0.33 -2.04
N SER A 23 -0.54 0.78 -2.10
CA SER A 23 -1.05 1.27 -3.36
C SER A 23 0.02 2.04 -4.10
N TRP A 24 0.35 1.60 -5.31
CA TRP A 24 1.40 2.22 -6.12
C TRP A 24 1.05 3.68 -6.41
N SER A 25 -0.17 3.95 -6.88
CA SER A 25 -0.64 5.30 -7.18
C SER A 25 -0.70 6.21 -5.95
N ARG A 26 -0.87 5.65 -4.75
CA ARG A 26 -0.80 6.42 -3.50
C ARG A 26 0.62 6.86 -3.18
N VAL A 27 1.62 6.01 -3.40
CA VAL A 27 3.02 6.30 -3.07
C VAL A 27 3.70 7.11 -4.17
N LEU A 28 3.46 6.73 -5.43
CA LEU A 28 3.96 7.38 -6.64
C LEU A 28 2.76 7.74 -7.53
N PRO A 29 2.15 8.93 -7.37
CA PRO A 29 0.96 9.33 -8.13
C PRO A 29 1.16 9.37 -9.64
N LYS A 30 2.40 9.57 -10.08
CA LYS A 30 2.82 9.55 -11.50
C LYS A 30 3.59 8.29 -11.87
N GLY A 31 3.51 7.24 -11.05
CA GLY A 31 4.10 5.92 -11.28
C GLY A 31 5.61 5.80 -11.13
N LYS A 32 6.37 6.91 -11.25
CA LYS A 32 7.83 6.90 -11.23
C LYS A 32 8.41 7.73 -10.09
N LEU A 33 9.52 7.25 -9.52
CA LEU A 33 10.29 8.00 -8.52
C LEU A 33 10.77 9.37 -9.04
N SER A 34 11.21 9.42 -10.30
CA SER A 34 11.64 10.66 -10.96
C SER A 34 10.54 11.72 -11.09
N ARG A 35 9.27 11.32 -10.91
CA ARG A 35 8.09 12.21 -10.96
C ARG A 35 7.50 12.51 -9.59
N GLY A 36 8.28 12.25 -8.53
CA GLY A 36 7.95 12.63 -7.16
C GLY A 36 7.31 11.52 -6.34
N VAL A 37 7.39 11.70 -5.02
CA VAL A 37 6.89 10.75 -4.01
C VAL A 37 5.85 11.44 -3.13
N ASN A 38 4.72 10.79 -2.91
CA ASN A 38 3.72 11.27 -1.97
C ASN A 38 4.10 10.89 -0.53
N ARG A 39 4.70 11.84 0.20
CA ARG A 39 5.13 11.65 1.59
C ARG A 39 3.97 11.36 2.55
N GLU A 40 2.77 11.89 2.31
CA GLU A 40 1.59 11.57 3.12
C GLU A 40 1.13 10.12 2.91
N GLY A 41 1.28 9.61 1.68
CA GLY A 41 1.08 8.19 1.38
C GLY A 41 2.02 7.30 2.19
N ILE A 42 3.32 7.64 2.22
CA ILE A 42 4.32 6.93 3.05
C ILE A 42 3.95 7.00 4.54
N LYS A 43 3.61 8.19 5.04
CA LYS A 43 3.23 8.41 6.44
C LYS A 43 2.00 7.57 6.84
N TYR A 44 1.04 7.42 5.93
CA TYR A 44 -0.12 6.57 6.13
C TYR A 44 0.28 5.10 6.35
N TYR A 45 1.13 4.54 5.48
CA TYR A 45 1.56 3.14 5.61
C TYR A 45 2.43 2.92 6.84
N ASN A 46 3.34 3.84 7.17
CA ASN A 46 4.10 3.80 8.42
C ASN A 46 3.17 3.77 9.64
N LYS A 47 2.12 4.60 9.66
CA LYS A 47 1.15 4.62 10.76
C LYS A 47 0.36 3.31 10.85
N LEU A 48 0.02 2.67 9.73
CA LEU A 48 -0.64 1.37 9.71
C LEU A 48 0.29 0.28 10.26
N ILE A 49 1.50 0.16 9.70
CA ILE A 49 2.50 -0.84 10.09
C ILE A 49 2.81 -0.73 11.58
N ASN A 50 3.11 0.48 12.08
CA ASN A 50 3.39 0.70 13.50
C ASN A 50 2.22 0.28 14.40
N LYS A 51 0.97 0.47 13.94
CA LYS A 51 -0.22 0.07 14.72
C LYS A 51 -0.46 -1.43 14.75
N LEU A 52 -0.12 -2.14 13.67
CA LEU A 52 -0.19 -3.60 13.60
C LEU A 52 0.85 -4.20 14.53
N LEU A 53 2.10 -3.75 14.40
CA LEU A 53 3.22 -4.19 15.24
C LEU A 53 2.96 -3.91 16.73
N ALA A 54 2.47 -2.71 17.07
CA ALA A 54 2.10 -2.36 18.45
C ALA A 54 0.97 -3.24 19.05
N ARG A 55 0.26 -4.00 18.23
CA ARG A 55 -0.76 -4.96 18.65
C ARG A 55 -0.32 -6.41 18.47
N GLY A 56 0.93 -6.67 18.10
CA GLY A 56 1.44 -8.02 17.89
C GLY A 56 0.89 -8.69 16.63
N LEU A 57 0.39 -7.92 15.66
CA LEU A 57 -0.04 -8.44 14.36
C LEU A 57 1.11 -8.35 13.36
N GLN A 58 1.48 -9.47 12.76
CA GLN A 58 2.49 -9.51 11.70
C GLN A 58 1.94 -8.86 10.42
N PRO A 59 2.58 -7.81 9.87
CA PRO A 59 2.16 -7.22 8.61
C PRO A 59 2.58 -8.10 7.43
N PHE A 60 1.64 -8.45 6.55
CA PHE A 60 1.90 -9.15 5.28
C PHE A 60 1.59 -8.21 4.12
N VAL A 61 2.62 -7.77 3.40
CA VAL A 61 2.48 -6.73 2.39
C VAL A 61 2.45 -7.34 0.99
N THR A 62 1.43 -6.98 0.21
CA THR A 62 1.37 -7.20 -1.23
C THR A 62 1.80 -5.90 -1.94
N LEU A 63 2.87 -5.95 -2.75
CA LEU A 63 3.41 -4.76 -3.42
C LEU A 63 2.56 -4.30 -4.62
N PHE A 64 1.90 -5.25 -5.28
CA PHE A 64 1.01 -4.97 -6.40
C PHE A 64 -0.30 -5.71 -6.23
N HIS A 65 -1.41 -4.97 -6.18
CA HIS A 65 -2.75 -5.54 -6.08
C HIS A 65 -3.67 -4.92 -7.12
N TRP A 66 -3.23 -5.01 -8.39
CA TRP A 66 -4.03 -4.65 -9.57
C TRP A 66 -4.34 -3.15 -9.63
N ASP A 67 -3.43 -2.33 -9.10
CA ASP A 67 -3.60 -0.89 -8.91
C ASP A 67 -2.50 -0.06 -9.61
N LEU A 68 -2.23 -0.40 -10.88
CA LEU A 68 -1.29 0.34 -11.73
C LEU A 68 -1.69 1.83 -11.79
N PRO A 69 -0.76 2.77 -11.58
CA PRO A 69 -1.03 4.19 -11.78
C PRO A 69 -1.45 4.49 -13.22
N GLN A 70 -2.58 5.18 -13.40
CA GLN A 70 -3.10 5.55 -14.73
C GLN A 70 -2.05 6.28 -15.60
N ALA A 71 -1.18 7.07 -14.99
CA ALA A 71 -0.09 7.75 -15.70
C ALA A 71 0.87 6.80 -16.45
N LEU A 72 1.01 5.55 -15.99
CA LEU A 72 1.82 4.54 -16.67
C LEU A 72 1.03 3.80 -17.76
N GLU A 73 -0.28 3.65 -17.59
CA GLU A 73 -1.17 3.19 -18.65
C GLU A 73 -1.15 4.16 -19.82
N ASP A 74 -1.35 5.45 -19.54
CA ASP A 74 -1.39 6.51 -20.56
C ASP A 74 -0.04 6.68 -21.29
N GLU A 75 1.07 6.48 -20.59
CA GLU A 75 2.42 6.67 -21.14
C GLU A 75 2.93 5.44 -21.90
N TYR A 76 2.56 4.24 -21.47
CA TYR A 76 3.19 3.00 -21.92
C TYR A 76 2.23 1.88 -22.35
N GLY A 77 0.91 2.05 -22.24
CA GLY A 77 -0.04 0.95 -22.41
C GLY A 77 0.06 -0.10 -21.30
N GLY A 78 0.50 0.34 -20.12
CA GLY A 78 0.63 -0.49 -18.93
C GLY A 78 1.57 -1.68 -19.13
N PHE A 79 1.16 -2.84 -18.61
CA PHE A 79 2.00 -4.06 -18.60
C PHE A 79 2.30 -4.64 -19.98
N LEU A 80 1.73 -4.08 -21.06
CA LEU A 80 2.15 -4.43 -22.42
C LEU A 80 3.54 -3.89 -22.77
N SER A 81 4.04 -2.90 -22.01
CA SER A 81 5.35 -2.32 -22.24
C SER A 81 6.43 -2.89 -21.31
N PRO A 82 7.63 -3.19 -21.85
CA PRO A 82 8.77 -3.62 -21.04
C PRO A 82 9.32 -2.49 -20.15
N HIS A 83 8.82 -1.26 -20.27
CA HIS A 83 9.25 -0.13 -19.44
C HIS A 83 8.59 -0.11 -18.05
N ILE A 84 7.67 -1.06 -17.78
CA ILE A 84 7.02 -1.24 -16.48
C ILE A 84 7.79 -2.22 -15.58
N VAL A 85 8.56 -3.15 -16.16
CA VAL A 85 9.26 -4.25 -15.45
C VAL A 85 10.76 -3.97 -15.33
#